data_AF-A0A2T3Q7P5-F1
#
_entry.id   AF-A0A2T3Q7P5-F1
#
_cell.length_a   1.000
_cell.length_b   1.000
_cell.length_c   1.000
_cell.angle_alpha   90.00
_cell.angle_beta   90.00
_cell.angle_gamma   90.00
#
_symmetry.space_group_name_H-M   'P 1'
#
loop_
_entity.id
_entity.type
_entity.pdbx_description
1 polymer ?
#
loop_
_entity_poly.entity_id
_entity_poly.type
_entity_poly.pdbx_seq_one_letter_code
_entity_poly.pdbx_strand_id
1 'polypeptide(L)' 'MNREVRIVGASTFEERIAAVLAIEQHGERTEHIVHSVKYKDKHYTVEVHVFKTIVAEIVKKREFKLQGMQAKDMELG' A
#
# COMPACT_ATOMS: atom_id res chain seq x y z
N MET A 1 -12.74 14.50 -15.52
CA MET A 1 -11.30 14.81 -15.35
C MET A 1 -10.54 13.51 -15.47
N ASN A 2 -9.69 13.33 -16.48
CA ASN A 2 -8.81 12.17 -16.53
C ASN A 2 -7.62 12.45 -15.61
N ARG A 3 -7.57 11.78 -14.44
CA ARG A 3 -6.40 11.80 -13.57
C ARG A 3 -5.39 10.78 -14.12
N GLU A 4 -4.14 11.19 -14.27
CA GLU A 4 -3.07 10.26 -14.62
C GLU A 4 -2.88 9.26 -13.48
N VAL A 5 -2.61 7.99 -13.80
CA VAL A 5 -2.36 6.92 -12.82
C VAL A 5 -0.90 6.48 -12.92
N ARG A 6 -0.23 6.40 -11.78
CA ARG A 6 1.15 5.89 -11.67
C ARG A 6 1.22 4.77 -10.63
N ILE A 7 1.90 3.69 -10.96
CA ILE A 7 2.16 2.58 -10.04
C ILE A 7 3.66 2.50 -9.77
N VAL A 8 4.06 2.57 -8.50
CA VAL A 8 5.45 2.61 -8.05
C VAL A 8 5.77 1.37 -7.22
N GLY A 9 6.98 0.82 -7.38
CA GLY A 9 7.46 -0.31 -6.57
C GLY A 9 6.88 -1.69 -6.92
N ALA A 10 5.94 -1.76 -7.87
CA ALA A 10 5.36 -3.02 -8.36
C ALA A 10 6.27 -3.69 -9.40
N SER A 11 6.98 -4.73 -8.98
CA SER A 11 7.86 -5.58 -9.79
C SER A 11 7.11 -6.78 -10.39
N THR A 12 6.08 -7.30 -9.72
CA THR A 12 5.33 -8.48 -10.20
C THR A 12 3.95 -8.12 -10.76
N PHE A 13 3.33 -9.09 -11.46
CA PHE A 13 1.96 -8.93 -11.95
C PHE A 13 0.97 -8.79 -10.79
N GLU A 14 1.12 -9.59 -9.73
CA GLU A 14 0.25 -9.54 -8.56
C GLU A 14 0.35 -8.21 -7.82
N GLU A 15 1.55 -7.63 -7.72
CA GLU A 15 1.76 -6.30 -7.14
C GLU A 15 1.05 -5.21 -7.95
N ARG A 16 1.05 -5.31 -9.29
CA ARG A 16 0.29 -4.39 -10.16
C ARG A 16 -1.21 -4.54 -9.98
N ILE A 17 -1.73 -5.77 -9.87
CA ILE A 17 -3.14 -6.02 -9.60
C ILE A 17 -3.55 -5.44 -8.23
N ALA A 18 -2.73 -5.64 -7.20
CA ALA A 18 -2.99 -5.06 -5.88
C ALA A 18 -3.05 -3.52 -5.93
N ALA A 19 -2.12 -2.88 -6.65
CA ALA A 19 -2.14 -1.43 -6.84
C ALA A 19 -3.40 -0.95 -7.56
N VAL A 20 -3.83 -1.63 -8.63
CA VAL A 20 -5.06 -1.30 -9.36
C VAL A 20 -6.29 -1.43 -8.47
N LEU A 21 -6.42 -2.51 -7.70
CA LEU A 21 -7.56 -2.69 -6.78
C LEU A 21 -7.63 -1.56 -5.75
N ALA A 22 -6.50 -1.14 -5.20
CA ALA A 22 -6.45 -0.01 -4.27
C ALA A 22 -6.86 1.31 -4.94
N ILE A 23 -6.47 1.52 -6.20
CA ILE A 23 -6.87 2.70 -6.99
C ILE A 23 -8.36 2.69 -7.30
N GLU A 24 -8.93 1.55 -7.70
CA GLU A 24 -10.37 1.43 -7.99
C GLU A 24 -11.21 1.79 -6.75
N GLN A 25 -10.74 1.43 -5.55
CA GLN A 25 -11.45 1.71 -4.31
C GLN A 25 -11.28 3.15 -3.80
N HIS A 26 -10.17 3.80 -4.11
CA HIS A 26 -9.75 5.04 -3.46
C HIS A 26 -9.43 6.21 -4.40
N GLY A 27 -9.36 5.99 -5.70
CA GLY A 27 -8.88 6.96 -6.70
C GLY A 27 -9.74 8.22 -6.87
N GLU A 28 -10.97 8.23 -6.36
CA GLU A 28 -11.83 9.42 -6.35
C GLU A 28 -11.61 10.32 -5.12
N ARG A 29 -11.05 9.78 -4.04
CA ARG A 29 -10.80 10.51 -2.79
C ARG A 29 -9.74 11.60 -2.99
N THR A 30 -9.57 12.50 -2.02
CA THR A 30 -8.58 13.59 -2.09
C THR A 30 -7.69 13.58 -0.85
N GLU A 31 -7.23 12.38 -0.49
CA GLU A 31 -6.44 12.13 0.71
C GLU A 31 -5.39 11.05 0.41
N HIS A 32 -4.40 10.93 1.29
CA HIS A 32 -3.45 9.83 1.30
C HIS A 32 -4.02 8.65 2.09
N ILE A 33 -3.94 7.46 1.53
CA ILE A 33 -4.56 6.26 2.08
C ILE A 33 -3.56 5.11 2.08
N VAL A 34 -3.37 4.48 3.24
CA VAL A 34 -2.69 3.19 3.33
C VAL A 34 -3.76 2.10 3.32
N HIS A 35 -3.72 1.23 2.32
CA HIS A 35 -4.72 0.19 2.11
C HIS A 35 -4.08 -1.20 2.05
N SER A 36 -4.71 -2.19 2.69
CA SER A 36 -4.25 -3.58 2.69
C SER A 36 -5.07 -4.42 1.70
N VAL A 37 -4.46 -4.82 0.58
CA VAL A 37 -5.09 -5.66 -0.43
C VAL A 37 -4.72 -7.12 -0.20
N LYS A 38 -5.72 -8.00 -0.13
CA LYS A 38 -5.49 -9.44 -0.25
C LYS A 38 -5.71 -9.88 -1.69
N TYR A 39 -4.70 -10.48 -2.32
CA TYR A 39 -4.81 -11.07 -3.65
C TYR A 39 -4.21 -12.47 -3.64
N LYS A 40 -5.06 -13.47 -3.96
CA LYS A 40 -4.77 -14.90 -3.71
C LYS A 40 -4.37 -15.11 -2.23
N ASP A 41 -3.24 -15.76 -2.00
CA ASP A 41 -2.73 -16.10 -0.66
C ASP A 41 -1.76 -15.05 -0.10
N LYS A 42 -1.65 -13.88 -0.73
CA LYS A 42 -0.71 -12.81 -0.34
C LYS A 42 -1.44 -11.53 0.08
N HIS A 43 -0.88 -10.88 1.10
CA HIS A 43 -1.29 -9.55 1.55
C HIS A 43 -0.30 -8.52 1.06
N TYR A 44 -0.81 -7.44 0.47
CA TYR A 44 -0.04 -6.30 -0.01
C TYR A 44 -0.48 -5.06 0.76
N THR A 45 0.47 -4.24 1.16
CA THR A 45 0.19 -2.89 1.65
C THR A 45 0.44 -1.93 0.50
N VAL A 46 -0.56 -1.13 0.14
CA VAL A 46 -0.53 -0.16 -0.95
C VAL A 46 -0.80 1.22 -0.39
N GLU A 47 0.06 2.17 -0.69
CA GLU A 47 -0.21 3.58 -0.43
C GLU A 47 -0.79 4.24 -1.67
N VAL A 48 -1.96 4.85 -1.54
CA VAL A 48 -2.63 5.61 -2.60
C VAL A 48 -2.59 7.09 -2.26
N HIS A 49 -1.91 7.87 -3.09
CA HIS A 49 -1.81 9.32 -2.99
C HIS A 49 -2.68 9.95 -4.09
N VAL A 50 -3.76 10.63 -3.71
CA VAL A 50 -4.69 11.21 -4.68
C VAL A 50 -4.64 12.73 -4.65
N PHE A 51 -4.01 13.30 -5.69
CA PHE A 51 -3.92 14.75 -5.92
C PHE A 51 -4.40 15.10 -7.35
N LYS A 52 -3.55 15.74 -8.17
CA LYS A 52 -3.78 15.89 -9.63
C LYS A 52 -3.58 14.57 -10.40
N THR A 53 -2.78 13.68 -9.84
CA THR A 53 -2.43 12.33 -10.32
C THR A 53 -2.74 11.36 -9.18
N ILE A 54 -3.13 10.13 -9.53
CA ILE A 54 -3.28 9.04 -8.57
C ILE A 54 -1.98 8.24 -8.58
N VAL A 55 -1.28 8.16 -7.45
CA VAL A 55 -0.07 7.35 -7.31
C VAL A 55 -0.35 6.21 -6.35
N ALA A 56 -0.21 4.97 -6.81
CA ALA A 56 -0.26 3.78 -5.97
C ALA A 56 1.15 3.21 -5.80
N GLU A 57 1.64 3.14 -4.57
CA GLU A 57 2.95 2.60 -4.23
C GLU A 57 2.81 1.31 -3.44
N ILE A 58 3.51 0.26 -3.88
CA ILE A 58 3.58 -1.00 -3.14
C ILE A 58 4.58 -0.83 -2.00
N VAL A 59 4.07 -0.79 -0.77
CA VAL A 59 4.89 -0.73 0.43
C VAL A 59 5.39 -2.13 0.75
N LYS A 60 6.60 -2.43 0.29
CA LYS A 60 7.37 -3.57 0.80
C LYS A 60 7.87 -3.11 2.16
N LYS A 61 7.35 -3.70 3.26
CA LYS A 61 7.89 -3.46 4.60
C LYS A 61 9.42 -3.55 4.47
N ARG A 62 10.13 -2.42 4.63
CA ARG A 62 11.57 -2.47 4.86
C ARG A 62 11.73 -3.41 6.04
N GLU A 63 12.51 -4.47 5.88
CA GLU A 63 12.98 -5.25 7.02
C GLU A 63 13.75 -4.28 7.90
N PHE A 64 13.07 -3.66 8.85
CA PHE A 64 13.74 -3.08 10.00
C PHE A 64 14.33 -4.27 10.73
N LYS A 65 15.62 -4.54 10.51
CA LYS A 65 16.43 -5.24 11.49
C LYS A 65 16.43 -4.35 12.73
N LEU A 66 15.43 -4.52 13.58
CA LEU A 66 15.45 -4.06 14.96
C LEU A 66 16.55 -4.86 15.68
N GLN A 67 17.80 -4.49 15.46
CA GLN A 67 18.83 -4.75 16.45
C GLN A 67 18.52 -3.86 17.65
N GLY A 68 17.79 -4.41 18.62
CA GLY A 68 17.70 -3.86 19.96
C GLY A 68 16.53 -2.91 20.22
N MET A 69 15.29 -3.39 20.15
CA MET A 69 14.26 -2.91 21.07
C MET A 69 13.64 -4.11 21.76
N GLN A 70 13.90 -4.21 23.06
CA GLN A 70 13.22 -5.13 23.95
C GLN A 70 11.71 -4.99 23.76
N ALA A 71 11.07 -6.10 23.40
CA ALA A 71 9.64 -6.27 23.60
C ALA A 71 9.37 -6.12 25.10
N LYS A 72 8.92 -4.93 25.52
CA LYS A 72 8.19 -4.79 26.77
C LYS A 72 6.72 -4.87 26.42
N ASP A 73 6.11 -5.85 27.04
CA ASP A 73 4.69 -6.20 27.12
C ASP A 73 3.74 -5.08 26.71
N MET A 74 2.90 -5.40 25.74
CA MET A 74 1.57 -4.80 25.65
C MET A 74 0.59 -5.96 25.73
N GLU A 75 0.19 -6.26 26.96
CA GLU A 75 -0.95 -7.12 27.28
C GLU A 75 -2.17 -6.63 26.49
N LEU A 76 -2.69 -7.51 25.63
CA LEU A 76 -4.07 -7.42 25.18
C LEU A 76 -4.89 -8.11 26.27
N GLY A 77 -5.81 -7.36 26.87
CA GLY A 77 -6.71 -7.84 27.94
C GLY A 77 -7.70 -8.92 27.50
#